data_AF-A7GS47-F1
#
_entry.id   AF-A7GS47-F1
#
_cell.length_a   1.000
_cell.length_b   1.000
_cell.length_c   1.000
_cell.angle_alpha   90.00
_cell.angle_beta   90.00
_cell.angle_gamma   90.00
#
_symmetry.space_group_name_H-M   'P 1'
#
loop_
_entity.id
_entity.type
_entity.pdbx_description
1 polymer ?
#
loop_
_entity_poly.entity_id
_entity_poly.type
_entity_poly.pdbx_seq_one_letter_code
_entity_poly.pdbx_strand_id
1 'polypeptide(L)'
;MKVWKSIGILCSCLLILSGCFQKEEKKEPKKKVEAIPETAEYGGKELKKVGQAVKEKGWGTFKLQKLKHVNQTFEVAPVKIHVQDVKVIELSQMSKEAKDTLKVYTALSPEEVQRRLGDKVSQEDAELYASLSGQEIKDTIRYVEISYKVENSGDKAMQFSAINDVVINETQQFNVTKQNFLYEENTIAGAESVSRGEYNPGETRDGMIGLILEDGKTDVTNISFTTDVLVNKDTHETISEPQTFNMALSK
;
A
#
# COMPACT_ATOMS: atom_id res chain seq x y z
N MET A 1 -59.01 -86.38 -28.70
CA MET A 1 -58.26 -87.42 -27.95
C MET A 1 -57.13 -86.75 -27.18
N LYS A 2 -57.03 -87.11 -25.88
CA LYS A 2 -55.93 -86.95 -24.93
C LYS A 2 -55.50 -85.55 -24.48
N VAL A 3 -55.47 -85.48 -23.15
CA VAL A 3 -55.20 -84.41 -22.18
C VAL A 3 -53.68 -84.30 -21.93
N TRP A 4 -53.27 -83.15 -21.33
CA TRP A 4 -52.10 -82.85 -20.46
C TRP A 4 -51.08 -81.88 -21.07
N LYS A 5 -50.54 -80.87 -20.38
CA LYS A 5 -50.57 -80.37 -18.97
C LYS A 5 -50.09 -78.89 -19.05
N SER A 6 -50.77 -77.90 -18.44
CA SER A 6 -50.43 -77.30 -17.12
C SER A 6 -48.99 -76.74 -17.08
N ILE A 7 -48.66 -75.45 -16.94
CA ILE A 7 -48.85 -74.43 -15.87
C ILE A 7 -47.97 -73.23 -16.35
N GLY A 8 -48.15 -71.93 -16.10
CA GLY A 8 -49.06 -71.13 -15.30
C GLY A 8 -48.58 -69.65 -15.35
N ILE A 9 -49.52 -68.77 -15.67
CA ILE A 9 -49.77 -67.39 -15.19
C ILE A 9 -48.66 -66.73 -14.33
N LEU A 10 -48.13 -65.57 -14.75
CA LEU A 10 -48.47 -64.29 -14.08
C LEU A 10 -48.06 -63.03 -14.87
N CYS A 11 -49.04 -62.14 -14.99
CA CYS A 11 -48.99 -60.77 -15.49
C CYS A 11 -47.96 -59.88 -14.77
N SER A 12 -47.42 -58.89 -15.48
CA SER A 12 -47.80 -57.49 -15.23
C SER A 12 -47.32 -56.57 -16.34
N CYS A 13 -48.26 -55.77 -16.85
CA CYS A 13 -48.06 -54.69 -17.79
C CYS A 13 -47.32 -53.52 -17.15
N LEU A 14 -46.48 -52.81 -17.91
CA LEU A 14 -46.24 -51.36 -17.81
C LEU A 14 -45.64 -50.83 -19.13
N LEU A 15 -46.52 -50.53 -20.09
CA LEU A 15 -46.80 -49.16 -20.59
C LEU A 15 -45.89 -48.05 -19.97
N ILE A 16 -45.29 -47.04 -20.64
CA ILE A 16 -45.26 -46.49 -22.00
C ILE A 16 -44.09 -45.46 -22.06
N LEU A 17 -43.76 -45.00 -23.27
CA LEU A 17 -43.36 -43.63 -23.68
C LEU A 17 -41.86 -43.29 -23.80
N SER A 18 -41.48 -43.26 -25.07
CA SER A 18 -40.58 -42.31 -25.74
C SER A 18 -40.52 -40.92 -25.09
N GLY A 19 -39.31 -40.47 -24.76
CA GLY A 19 -39.00 -39.11 -24.32
C GLY A 19 -37.74 -38.60 -25.01
N CYS A 20 -37.86 -37.42 -25.61
CA CYS A 20 -36.82 -36.68 -26.31
C CYS A 20 -35.54 -36.50 -25.47
N PHE A 21 -34.39 -36.64 -26.14
CA PHE A 21 -33.09 -36.22 -25.64
C PHE A 21 -33.10 -34.68 -25.45
N GLN A 22 -33.41 -34.21 -24.25
CA GLN A 22 -33.04 -32.87 -23.81
C GLN A 22 -31.57 -32.91 -23.39
N LYS A 23 -30.76 -32.15 -24.13
CA LYS A 23 -29.36 -31.88 -23.79
C LYS A 23 -29.38 -31.00 -22.54
N GLU A 24 -29.12 -31.58 -21.38
CA GLU A 24 -28.91 -30.81 -20.15
C GLU A 24 -27.72 -29.86 -20.36
N GLU A 25 -28.01 -28.56 -20.40
CA GLU A 25 -26.99 -27.55 -20.13
C GLU A 25 -26.46 -27.78 -18.72
N LYS A 26 -25.24 -28.31 -18.63
CA LYS A 26 -24.43 -28.23 -17.42
C LYS A 26 -24.33 -26.76 -17.05
N LYS A 27 -25.11 -26.33 -16.05
CA LYS A 27 -24.84 -25.09 -15.32
C LYS A 27 -23.43 -25.22 -14.76
N GLU A 28 -22.49 -24.52 -15.39
CA GLU A 28 -21.21 -24.25 -14.76
C GLU A 28 -21.48 -23.71 -13.35
N PRO A 29 -20.78 -24.21 -12.32
CA PRO A 29 -20.94 -23.67 -10.98
C PRO A 29 -20.54 -22.20 -11.06
N LYS A 30 -21.53 -21.30 -10.89
CA LYS A 30 -21.28 -19.88 -10.70
C LYS A 30 -20.21 -19.77 -9.62
N LYS A 31 -18.99 -19.32 -9.99
CA LYS A 31 -17.98 -18.88 -9.03
C LYS A 31 -18.72 -17.97 -8.05
N LYS A 32 -18.79 -18.36 -6.78
CA LYS A 32 -19.18 -17.43 -5.72
C LYS A 32 -18.23 -16.25 -5.88
N VAL A 33 -18.73 -15.11 -6.34
CA VAL A 33 -18.03 -13.85 -6.15
C VAL A 33 -18.05 -13.68 -4.64
N GLU A 34 -16.95 -14.07 -3.98
CA GLU A 34 -16.77 -13.78 -2.56
C GLU A 34 -16.95 -12.28 -2.40
N ALA A 35 -17.91 -11.89 -1.55
CA ALA A 35 -18.15 -10.49 -1.27
C ALA A 35 -16.88 -9.92 -0.65
N ILE A 36 -16.37 -8.82 -1.23
CA ILE A 36 -15.22 -8.11 -0.68
C ILE A 36 -15.64 -7.59 0.71
N PRO A 37 -14.91 -7.95 1.79
CA PRO A 37 -15.24 -7.46 3.13
C PRO A 37 -15.13 -5.94 3.19
N GLU A 38 -16.03 -5.32 3.96
CA GLU A 38 -16.02 -3.88 4.17
C GLU A 38 -15.47 -3.51 5.56
N THR A 39 -14.74 -2.41 5.66
CA THR A 39 -14.25 -1.84 6.92
C THR A 39 -14.56 -0.34 7.00
N ALA A 40 -14.63 0.18 8.23
CA ALA A 40 -14.70 1.61 8.51
C ALA A 40 -13.34 2.22 8.89
N GLU A 41 -12.32 1.38 9.10
CA GLU A 41 -10.94 1.80 9.36
C GLU A 41 -10.13 1.80 8.05
N TYR A 42 -8.87 2.25 8.11
CA TYR A 42 -7.97 2.21 6.96
C TYR A 42 -7.85 0.80 6.37
N GLY A 43 -8.26 0.64 5.11
CA GLY A 43 -8.36 -0.66 4.44
C GLY A 43 -7.02 -1.42 4.31
N GLY A 44 -5.89 -0.71 4.25
CA GLY A 44 -4.56 -1.32 4.13
C GLY A 44 -4.12 -2.14 5.34
N LYS A 45 -4.64 -1.83 6.54
CA LYS A 45 -4.34 -2.57 7.79
C LYS A 45 -4.80 -4.02 7.75
N GLU A 46 -5.93 -4.27 7.09
CA GLU A 46 -6.58 -5.57 6.99
C GLU A 46 -5.91 -6.51 5.97
N LEU A 47 -5.07 -5.96 5.08
CA LEU A 47 -4.40 -6.73 4.02
C LEU A 47 -3.23 -7.55 4.57
N LYS A 48 -3.41 -8.88 4.65
CA LYS A 48 -2.40 -9.84 5.14
C LYS A 48 -1.92 -10.84 4.09
N LYS A 49 -2.65 -11.02 2.98
CA LYS A 49 -2.31 -12.01 1.94
C LYS A 49 -2.43 -11.42 0.54
N VAL A 50 -1.49 -11.76 -0.34
CA VAL A 50 -1.53 -11.35 -1.75
C VAL A 50 -2.84 -11.81 -2.39
N GLY A 51 -3.49 -10.91 -3.12
CA GLY A 51 -4.81 -11.10 -3.73
C GLY A 51 -5.99 -10.76 -2.81
N GLN A 52 -5.77 -10.58 -1.50
CA GLN A 52 -6.80 -10.12 -0.58
C GLN A 52 -7.26 -8.71 -0.98
N ALA A 53 -8.57 -8.49 -0.91
CA ALA A 53 -9.17 -7.19 -1.14
C ALA A 53 -10.07 -6.82 0.05
N VAL A 54 -10.15 -5.53 0.32
CA VAL A 54 -10.97 -4.93 1.39
C VAL A 54 -11.51 -3.61 0.86
N LYS A 55 -12.78 -3.32 1.13
CA LYS A 55 -13.40 -2.06 0.77
C LYS A 55 -13.55 -1.18 2.01
N GLU A 56 -12.93 -0.01 1.97
CA GLU A 56 -13.11 1.01 2.98
C GLU A 56 -14.33 1.86 2.64
N LYS A 57 -15.24 1.99 3.60
CA LYS A 57 -16.49 2.72 3.41
C LYS A 57 -16.22 4.19 3.13
N GLY A 58 -16.77 4.71 2.03
CA GLY A 58 -16.61 6.11 1.64
C GLY A 58 -15.27 6.44 0.97
N TRP A 59 -14.31 5.51 0.92
CA TRP A 59 -12.98 5.76 0.38
C TRP A 59 -12.71 5.00 -0.91
N GLY A 60 -12.59 3.67 -0.86
CA GLY A 60 -12.26 2.86 -2.03
C GLY A 60 -11.98 1.40 -1.71
N THR A 61 -11.65 0.62 -2.73
CA THR A 61 -11.32 -0.80 -2.63
C THR A 61 -9.81 -1.00 -2.75
N PHE A 62 -9.22 -1.53 -1.69
CA PHE A 62 -7.81 -1.89 -1.58
C PHE A 62 -7.62 -3.34 -1.98
N LYS A 63 -6.56 -3.62 -2.73
CA LYS A 63 -6.17 -4.99 -3.10
C LYS A 63 -4.66 -5.15 -2.98
N LEU A 64 -4.25 -6.15 -2.19
CA LEU A 64 -2.83 -6.44 -1.97
C LEU A 64 -2.25 -7.13 -3.21
N GLN A 65 -1.38 -6.45 -3.95
CA GLN A 65 -0.70 -7.02 -5.11
C GLN A 65 0.61 -7.71 -4.74
N LYS A 66 1.35 -7.17 -3.78
CA LYS A 66 2.63 -7.73 -3.29
C LYS A 66 2.79 -7.49 -1.80
N LEU A 67 3.38 -8.46 -1.11
CA LEU A 67 3.77 -8.35 0.29
C LEU A 67 5.18 -8.92 0.46
N LYS A 68 6.05 -8.13 1.07
CA LYS A 68 7.40 -8.54 1.46
C LYS A 68 7.58 -8.27 2.95
N HIS A 69 7.77 -9.33 3.73
CA HIS A 69 8.30 -9.22 5.08
C HIS A 69 9.80 -8.92 4.97
N VAL A 70 10.18 -7.71 5.35
CA VAL A 70 11.56 -7.22 5.30
C VAL A 70 12.28 -7.64 6.58
N ASN A 71 11.73 -7.27 7.74
CA ASN A 71 12.29 -7.54 9.07
C ASN A 71 13.79 -7.19 9.16
N GLN A 72 14.17 -6.03 8.65
CA GLN A 72 15.54 -5.54 8.69
C GLN A 72 15.63 -4.31 9.59
N THR A 73 16.74 -4.21 10.31
CA THR A 73 17.04 -3.07 11.17
C THR A 73 18.21 -2.30 10.59
N PHE A 74 18.03 -0.98 10.50
CA PHE A 74 19.03 -0.02 10.05
C PHE A 74 19.40 0.87 11.23
N GLU A 75 20.68 0.97 11.52
CA GLU A 75 21.18 1.73 12.67
C GLU A 75 21.67 3.10 12.20
N VAL A 76 21.14 4.14 12.80
CA VAL A 76 21.63 5.52 12.69
C VAL A 76 21.74 5.97 14.12
N ALA A 77 22.97 5.99 14.69
CA ALA A 77 23.34 6.26 16.09
C ALA A 77 22.24 6.80 17.03
N PRO A 78 22.26 6.51 18.33
CA PRO A 78 21.66 5.31 18.92
C PRO A 78 20.24 4.90 18.44
N VAL A 79 19.70 5.49 17.37
CA VAL A 79 18.38 5.20 16.81
C VAL A 79 18.44 3.96 15.90
N LYS A 80 17.40 3.14 15.99
CA LYS A 80 17.21 1.96 15.16
C LYS A 80 15.91 2.08 14.39
N ILE A 81 16.00 1.92 13.07
CA ILE A 81 14.85 1.90 12.16
C ILE A 81 14.61 0.44 11.76
N HIS A 82 13.56 -0.16 12.28
CA HIS A 82 13.17 -1.53 11.96
C HIS A 82 12.06 -1.53 10.89
N VAL A 83 12.43 -1.81 9.65
CA VAL A 83 11.47 -1.95 8.54
C VAL A 83 10.84 -3.34 8.61
N GLN A 84 9.52 -3.37 8.79
CA GLN A 84 8.76 -4.59 9.02
C GLN A 84 8.28 -5.18 7.70
N ASP A 85 7.37 -4.49 7.03
CA ASP A 85 6.75 -4.93 5.80
C ASP A 85 6.81 -3.86 4.71
N VAL A 86 6.90 -4.34 3.47
CA VAL A 86 6.59 -3.55 2.29
C VAL A 86 5.44 -4.20 1.54
N LYS A 87 4.39 -3.43 1.28
CA LYS A 87 3.26 -3.83 0.44
C LYS A 87 3.19 -2.99 -0.82
N VAL A 88 2.73 -3.61 -1.91
CA VAL A 88 2.23 -2.90 -3.08
C VAL A 88 0.73 -3.11 -3.14
N ILE A 89 -0.01 -2.01 -3.12
CA ILE A 89 -1.47 -2.04 -3.01
C ILE A 89 -2.06 -1.32 -4.22
N GLU A 90 -3.05 -1.95 -4.81
CA GLU A 90 -3.94 -1.34 -5.81
C GLU A 90 -5.12 -0.71 -5.08
N LEU A 91 -5.40 0.55 -5.36
CA LEU A 91 -6.58 1.25 -4.89
C LEU A 91 -7.48 1.56 -6.07
N SER A 92 -8.73 1.13 -6.00
CA SER A 92 -9.73 1.24 -7.07
C SER A 92 -11.10 1.63 -6.50
N GLN A 93 -12.08 1.88 -7.37
CA GLN A 93 -13.46 2.22 -6.95
C GLN A 93 -13.50 3.38 -5.95
N MET A 94 -12.57 4.33 -6.10
CA MET A 94 -12.39 5.45 -5.18
C MET A 94 -13.57 6.41 -5.24
N SER A 95 -13.94 6.97 -4.09
CA SER A 95 -14.85 8.11 -4.03
C SER A 95 -14.19 9.35 -4.65
N LYS A 96 -15.00 10.36 -4.97
CA LYS A 96 -14.49 11.65 -5.45
C LYS A 96 -13.57 12.30 -4.41
N GLU A 97 -13.97 12.24 -3.15
CA GLU A 97 -13.20 12.76 -2.02
C GLU A 97 -11.83 12.07 -1.90
N ALA A 98 -11.78 10.74 -2.00
CA ALA A 98 -10.51 10.00 -1.99
C ALA A 98 -9.59 10.44 -3.14
N LYS A 99 -10.13 10.60 -4.36
CA LYS A 99 -9.37 11.09 -5.52
C LYS A 99 -8.84 12.52 -5.32
N ASP A 100 -9.70 13.42 -4.83
CA ASP A 100 -9.33 14.81 -4.58
C ASP A 100 -8.23 14.92 -3.50
N THR A 101 -8.32 14.11 -2.44
CA THR A 101 -7.30 14.04 -1.40
C THR A 101 -5.97 13.47 -1.93
N LEU A 102 -6.00 12.36 -2.66
CA LEU A 102 -4.80 11.71 -3.20
C LEU A 102 -4.08 12.59 -4.22
N LYS A 103 -4.81 13.43 -4.98
CA LYS A 103 -4.24 14.38 -5.94
C LYS A 103 -3.21 15.31 -5.31
N VAL A 104 -3.44 15.76 -4.07
CA VAL A 104 -2.52 16.67 -3.36
C VAL A 104 -1.12 16.05 -3.19
N TYR A 105 -1.06 14.75 -2.92
CA TYR A 105 0.21 14.03 -2.68
C TYR A 105 0.99 13.68 -3.95
N THR A 106 0.43 14.00 -5.12
CA THR A 106 1.12 13.86 -6.42
C THR A 106 1.69 15.18 -6.93
N ALA A 107 1.49 16.28 -6.19
CA ALA A 107 2.03 17.58 -6.54
C ALA A 107 3.56 17.58 -6.46
N LEU A 108 4.19 18.31 -7.36
CA LEU A 108 5.62 18.62 -7.32
C LEU A 108 5.92 19.51 -6.11
N SER A 109 7.14 19.42 -5.61
CA SER A 109 7.63 20.37 -4.63
C SER A 109 8.09 21.67 -5.31
N PRO A 110 8.10 22.82 -4.61
CA PRO A 110 8.63 24.07 -5.17
C PRO A 110 10.08 23.92 -5.66
N GLU A 111 10.90 23.15 -4.94
CA GLU A 111 12.29 22.88 -5.29
C GLU A 111 12.40 22.06 -6.59
N GLU A 112 11.51 21.09 -6.78
CA GLU A 112 11.44 20.31 -8.02
C GLU A 112 10.96 21.16 -9.21
N VAL A 113 10.02 22.08 -8.98
CA VAL A 113 9.61 23.06 -9.99
C VAL A 113 10.79 23.96 -10.38
N GLN A 114 11.52 24.50 -9.40
CA GLN A 114 12.72 25.31 -9.64
C GLN A 114 13.80 24.51 -10.38
N ARG A 115 14.02 23.24 -10.02
CA ARG A 115 14.99 22.37 -10.72
C ARG A 115 14.62 22.17 -12.19
N ARG A 116 13.33 22.02 -12.51
CA ARG A 116 12.85 21.82 -13.89
C ARG A 116 12.86 23.10 -14.72
N LEU A 117 12.56 24.23 -14.11
CA LEU A 117 12.35 25.50 -14.82
C LEU A 117 13.56 26.44 -14.73
N GLY A 118 14.49 26.19 -13.80
CA GLY A 118 15.68 26.98 -13.54
C GLY A 118 15.36 28.42 -13.14
N ASP A 119 16.26 29.34 -13.47
CA ASP A 119 16.16 30.79 -13.19
C ASP A 119 14.98 31.49 -13.88
N LYS A 120 14.12 30.76 -14.62
CA LYS A 120 12.95 31.30 -15.33
C LYS A 120 11.73 31.52 -14.43
N VAL A 121 11.77 31.03 -13.20
CA VAL A 121 10.63 31.02 -12.28
C VAL A 121 11.08 31.54 -10.93
N SER A 122 10.37 32.54 -10.41
CA SER A 122 10.60 33.06 -9.06
C SER A 122 10.21 32.02 -8.01
N GLN A 123 10.62 32.23 -6.75
CA GLN A 123 10.21 31.34 -5.66
C GLN A 123 8.68 31.32 -5.49
N GLU A 124 8.02 32.49 -5.52
CA GLU A 124 6.57 32.60 -5.41
C GLU A 124 5.85 31.87 -6.56
N ASP A 125 6.36 32.00 -7.79
CA ASP A 125 5.82 31.28 -8.94
C ASP A 125 6.03 29.76 -8.81
N ALA A 126 7.18 29.33 -8.28
CA ALA A 126 7.46 27.91 -8.06
C ALA A 126 6.49 27.29 -7.05
N GLU A 127 6.16 28.00 -5.98
CA GLU A 127 5.17 27.60 -4.98
C GLU A 127 3.77 27.51 -5.59
N LEU A 128 3.38 28.50 -6.40
CA LEU A 128 2.11 28.47 -7.12
C LEU A 128 2.04 27.28 -8.09
N TYR A 129 3.06 27.06 -8.92
CA TYR A 129 3.12 25.93 -9.84
C TYR A 129 3.08 24.59 -9.13
N ALA A 130 3.83 24.45 -8.02
CA ALA A 130 3.79 23.27 -7.17
C ALA A 130 2.36 22.99 -6.71
N SER A 131 1.67 23.99 -6.17
CA SER A 131 0.28 23.83 -5.69
C SER A 131 -0.72 23.39 -6.77
N LEU A 132 -0.46 23.75 -8.03
CA LEU A 132 -1.30 23.42 -9.18
C LEU A 132 -0.90 22.13 -9.91
N SER A 133 0.24 21.55 -9.56
CA SER A 133 0.86 20.44 -10.30
C SER A 133 0.31 19.05 -9.97
N GLY A 134 -0.59 18.94 -8.98
CA GLY A 134 -1.22 17.67 -8.60
C GLY A 134 -1.86 16.96 -9.79
N GLN A 135 -1.50 15.69 -9.98
CA GLN A 135 -1.98 14.86 -11.07
C GLN A 135 -3.40 14.35 -10.79
N GLU A 136 -4.23 14.32 -11.83
CA GLU A 136 -5.56 13.74 -11.75
C GLU A 136 -5.50 12.25 -11.41
N ILE A 137 -6.24 11.85 -10.39
CA ILE A 137 -6.29 10.47 -9.93
C ILE A 137 -7.26 9.66 -10.81
N LYS A 138 -6.68 8.72 -11.56
CA LYS A 138 -7.42 7.78 -12.42
C LYS A 138 -8.31 6.85 -11.58
N ASP A 139 -9.08 6.00 -12.25
CA ASP A 139 -9.97 5.04 -11.57
C ASP A 139 -9.24 3.99 -10.74
N THR A 140 -7.95 3.81 -11.00
CA THR A 140 -7.08 2.91 -10.26
C THR A 140 -5.71 3.53 -10.13
N ILE A 141 -5.14 3.44 -8.92
CA ILE A 141 -3.75 3.76 -8.64
C ILE A 141 -3.06 2.57 -7.99
N ARG A 142 -1.73 2.60 -8.01
CA ARG A 142 -0.89 1.72 -7.20
C ARG A 142 -0.06 2.57 -6.25
N TYR A 143 0.18 2.07 -5.06
CA TYR A 143 1.07 2.72 -4.10
C TYR A 143 1.88 1.69 -3.34
N VAL A 144 3.01 2.14 -2.80
CA VAL A 144 3.83 1.38 -1.87
C VAL A 144 3.45 1.78 -0.46
N GLU A 145 3.21 0.79 0.40
CA GLU A 145 3.07 0.97 1.84
C GLU A 145 4.31 0.37 2.53
N ILE A 146 4.99 1.16 3.37
CA ILE A 146 6.13 0.72 4.16
C ILE A 146 5.76 0.86 5.63
N SER A 147 5.76 -0.24 6.37
CA SER A 147 5.61 -0.23 7.83
C SER A 147 6.97 -0.37 8.50
N TYR A 148 7.22 0.46 9.50
CA TYR A 148 8.49 0.49 10.22
C TYR A 148 8.30 0.87 11.68
N LYS A 149 9.36 0.68 12.47
CA LYS A 149 9.46 1.13 13.86
C LYS A 149 10.74 1.91 14.04
N VAL A 150 10.70 2.92 14.89
CA VAL A 150 11.86 3.72 15.28
C VAL A 150 12.05 3.59 16.78
N GLU A 151 13.23 3.17 17.21
CA GLU A 151 13.60 3.01 18.61
C GLU A 151 14.81 3.91 18.91
N ASN A 152 14.76 4.73 19.95
CA ASN A 152 15.95 5.39 20.49
C ASN A 152 16.54 4.56 21.63
N SER A 153 17.62 3.83 21.34
CA SER A 153 18.29 2.97 22.33
C SER A 153 19.34 3.71 23.17
N GLY A 154 19.46 5.03 23.01
CA GLY A 154 20.45 5.86 23.69
C GLY A 154 19.97 6.43 25.02
N ASP A 155 20.84 7.21 25.66
CA ASP A 155 20.60 7.88 26.94
C ASP A 155 20.19 9.35 26.81
N LYS A 156 20.15 9.88 25.58
CA LYS A 156 19.77 11.27 25.25
C LYS A 156 18.56 11.31 24.33
N ALA A 157 17.77 12.37 24.45
CA ALA A 157 16.70 12.64 23.51
C ALA A 157 17.28 13.05 22.16
N MET A 158 16.72 12.48 21.10
CA MET A 158 17.12 12.71 19.72
C MET A 158 16.03 13.45 18.96
N GLN A 159 16.40 14.27 17.99
CA GLN A 159 15.45 14.91 17.10
C GLN A 159 15.81 14.56 15.65
N PHE A 160 14.85 13.97 14.92
CA PHE A 160 15.12 13.30 13.66
C PHE A 160 13.84 12.95 12.88
N SER A 161 13.93 12.98 11.54
CA SER A 161 12.93 12.34 10.67
C SER A 161 13.50 11.04 10.14
N ALA A 162 12.84 9.92 10.45
CA ALA A 162 13.41 8.59 10.25
C ALA A 162 13.62 8.24 8.78
N ILE A 163 12.66 8.62 7.94
CA ILE A 163 12.71 8.38 6.51
C ILE A 163 12.27 9.68 5.84
N ASN A 164 13.22 10.41 5.26
CA ASN A 164 12.97 11.69 4.60
C ASN A 164 12.69 11.50 3.10
N ASP A 165 13.51 10.70 2.44
CA ASP A 165 13.39 10.41 1.02
C ASP A 165 13.34 8.91 0.78
N VAL A 166 12.55 8.52 -0.22
CA VAL A 166 12.44 7.13 -0.67
C VAL A 166 12.66 7.09 -2.18
N VAL A 167 13.48 6.16 -2.65
CA VAL A 167 13.65 5.88 -4.08
C VAL A 167 13.19 4.48 -4.38
N ILE A 168 12.25 4.35 -5.31
CA ILE A 168 11.73 3.07 -5.78
C ILE A 168 12.38 2.72 -7.12
N ASN A 169 12.94 1.52 -7.22
CA ASN A 169 13.59 1.00 -8.43
C ASN A 169 14.62 1.98 -9.04
N GLU A 170 15.30 2.76 -8.20
CA GLU A 170 16.32 3.76 -8.60
C GLU A 170 15.81 4.90 -9.51
N THR A 171 14.51 4.92 -9.83
CA THR A 171 13.94 5.80 -10.86
C THR A 171 12.90 6.75 -10.31
N GLN A 172 12.05 6.29 -9.39
CA GLN A 172 10.99 7.12 -8.79
C GLN A 172 11.47 7.63 -7.44
N GLN A 173 11.56 8.96 -7.28
CA GLN A 173 12.02 9.60 -6.06
C GLN A 173 10.84 10.28 -5.35
N PHE A 174 10.77 10.08 -4.05
CA PHE A 174 9.69 10.60 -3.22
C PHE A 174 10.26 11.35 -2.02
N ASN A 175 9.78 12.56 -1.80
CA ASN A 175 9.94 13.26 -0.53
C ASN A 175 8.81 12.85 0.40
N VAL A 176 9.12 12.07 1.44
CA VAL A 176 8.13 11.46 2.32
C VAL A 176 7.34 12.51 3.10
N THR A 177 7.99 13.60 3.53
CA THR A 177 7.32 14.68 4.28
C THR A 177 6.21 15.37 3.47
N LYS A 178 6.32 15.37 2.13
CA LYS A 178 5.35 16.02 1.23
C LYS A 178 4.40 15.03 0.57
N GLN A 179 4.84 13.80 0.33
CA GLN A 179 4.13 12.84 -0.54
C GLN A 179 3.59 11.61 0.20
N ASN A 180 3.85 11.45 1.50
CA ASN A 180 3.20 10.41 2.29
C ASN A 180 1.72 10.76 2.50
N PHE A 181 0.80 9.98 1.94
CA PHE A 181 -0.64 10.20 2.12
C PHE A 181 -1.24 9.44 3.30
N LEU A 182 -0.47 8.54 3.93
CA LEU A 182 -0.92 7.79 5.10
C LEU A 182 -0.56 8.57 6.36
N TYR A 183 -1.53 9.30 6.89
CA TYR A 183 -1.45 10.02 8.16
C TYR A 183 -2.21 9.25 9.23
N GLU A 184 -1.49 8.54 10.10
CA GLU A 184 -1.99 8.17 11.42
C GLU A 184 -1.31 9.04 12.49
N GLU A 185 -1.96 9.29 13.64
CA GLU A 185 -1.33 10.02 14.76
C GLU A 185 -0.01 9.37 15.23
N ASN A 186 0.23 8.10 14.89
CA ASN A 186 1.51 7.44 15.13
C ASN A 186 2.51 7.56 13.96
N THR A 187 2.08 7.92 12.75
CA THR A 187 2.98 8.26 11.62
C THR A 187 3.76 9.57 11.79
N ILE A 188 3.65 10.21 12.96
CA ILE A 188 4.40 11.41 13.39
C ILE A 188 5.92 11.15 13.53
N ALA A 189 6.40 9.96 13.17
CA ALA A 189 7.81 9.68 12.93
C ALA A 189 8.36 10.34 11.64
N GLY A 190 8.09 11.63 11.40
CA GLY A 190 8.75 12.42 10.35
C GLY A 190 7.89 12.94 9.20
N ALA A 191 6.55 13.02 9.34
CA ALA A 191 5.66 13.52 8.29
C ALA A 191 5.18 14.97 8.47
N GLU A 192 5.48 15.65 9.58
CA GLU A 192 5.25 17.09 9.66
C GLU A 192 6.41 17.84 9.00
N SER A 193 6.09 18.61 7.95
CA SER A 193 7.03 19.53 7.30
C SER A 193 7.61 20.62 8.22
N VAL A 194 7.19 20.67 9.50
CA VAL A 194 7.49 21.76 10.43
C VAL A 194 8.17 21.30 11.71
N SER A 195 8.13 20.01 12.09
CA SER A 195 8.80 19.54 13.31
C SER A 195 9.41 18.15 13.14
N ARG A 196 10.74 18.05 13.32
CA ARG A 196 11.45 16.76 13.42
C ARG A 196 10.92 16.00 14.63
N GLY A 197 10.69 14.70 14.46
CA GLY A 197 10.24 13.85 15.56
C GLY A 197 11.24 13.83 16.70
N GLU A 198 10.78 14.09 17.93
CA GLU A 198 11.59 13.98 19.13
C GLU A 198 11.48 12.57 19.70
N TYR A 199 12.58 11.84 19.91
CA TYR A 199 12.58 10.50 20.47
C TYR A 199 13.30 10.50 21.80
N ASN A 200 12.58 10.28 22.89
CA ASN A 200 13.17 10.18 24.22
C ASN A 200 13.96 8.87 24.40
N PRO A 201 14.89 8.80 25.36
CA PRO A 201 15.60 7.56 25.70
C PRO A 201 14.65 6.38 25.93
N GLY A 202 14.88 5.27 25.23
CA GLY A 202 14.06 4.05 25.32
C GLY A 202 12.72 4.12 24.60
N GLU A 203 12.37 5.24 23.96
CA GLU A 203 11.12 5.39 23.24
C GLU A 203 11.11 4.57 21.95
N THR A 204 9.97 3.95 21.66
CA THR A 204 9.69 3.26 20.39
C THR A 204 8.41 3.80 19.77
N ARG A 205 8.42 4.09 18.47
CA ARG A 205 7.24 4.52 17.70
C ARG A 205 7.07 3.70 16.44
N ASP A 206 5.83 3.33 16.13
CA ASP A 206 5.44 2.76 14.85
C ASP A 206 5.33 3.86 13.79
N GLY A 207 5.66 3.55 12.54
CA GLY A 207 5.54 4.44 11.40
C GLY A 207 4.98 3.71 10.18
N MET A 208 4.30 4.47 9.32
CA MET A 208 3.72 3.98 8.08
C MET A 208 3.86 5.05 7.00
N ILE A 209 4.30 4.65 5.82
CA ILE A 209 4.47 5.53 4.65
C ILE A 209 3.66 4.96 3.50
N GLY A 210 2.84 5.79 2.85
CA GLY A 210 2.12 5.49 1.62
C GLY A 210 2.55 6.42 0.49
N LEU A 211 3.15 5.88 -0.56
CA LEU A 211 3.66 6.64 -1.71
C LEU A 211 3.01 6.16 -3.00
N ILE A 212 2.31 7.07 -3.68
CA ILE A 212 1.62 6.78 -4.95
C ILE A 212 2.68 6.58 -6.04
N LEU A 213 2.70 5.40 -6.65
CA LEU A 213 3.66 5.09 -7.72
C LEU A 213 3.33 5.92 -8.97
N GLU A 214 4.37 6.52 -9.56
CA GLU A 214 4.24 7.31 -10.79
C GLU A 214 3.79 6.45 -11.97
N ASP A 215 4.21 5.18 -11.96
CA ASP A 215 3.78 4.18 -12.91
C ASP A 215 2.79 3.17 -12.29
N GLY A 216 1.74 2.87 -13.06
CA GLY A 216 0.73 1.91 -12.65
C GLY A 216 1.10 0.45 -12.95
N LYS A 217 2.34 0.14 -13.32
CA LYS A 217 2.66 -1.18 -13.92
C LYS A 217 3.99 -1.80 -13.52
N THR A 218 5.00 -1.04 -13.15
CA THR A 218 6.33 -1.57 -12.85
C THR A 218 6.29 -2.33 -11.54
N ASP A 219 6.96 -3.47 -11.50
CA ASP A 219 7.12 -4.22 -10.25
C ASP A 219 8.11 -3.50 -9.34
N VAL A 220 7.76 -3.39 -8.06
CA VAL A 220 8.65 -2.82 -7.04
C VAL A 220 9.65 -3.90 -6.63
N THR A 221 10.91 -3.73 -7.03
CA THR A 221 11.99 -4.72 -6.87
C THR A 221 13.07 -4.26 -5.90
N ASN A 222 13.30 -2.95 -5.81
CA ASN A 222 14.25 -2.32 -4.91
C ASN A 222 13.66 -1.06 -4.31
N ILE A 223 13.97 -0.80 -3.04
CA ILE A 223 13.66 0.44 -2.34
C ILE A 223 14.95 0.91 -1.68
N SER A 224 15.31 2.18 -1.84
CA SER A 224 16.25 2.84 -0.96
C SER A 224 15.56 3.93 -0.17
N PHE A 225 16.06 4.24 1.02
CA PHE A 225 15.59 5.38 1.79
C PHE A 225 16.76 6.15 2.38
N THR A 226 16.57 7.46 2.53
CA THR A 226 17.54 8.36 3.12
C THR A 226 16.95 8.95 4.40
N THR A 227 17.75 8.96 5.45
CA THR A 227 17.39 9.55 6.74
C THR A 227 17.68 11.04 6.75
N ASP A 228 17.03 11.81 7.63
CA ASP A 228 17.46 13.19 7.91
C ASP A 228 18.78 13.21 8.71
N VAL A 229 19.33 14.38 8.97
CA VAL A 229 20.38 14.55 9.98
C VAL A 229 19.79 14.27 11.36
N LEU A 230 20.51 13.48 12.14
CA LEU A 230 20.17 13.17 13.52
C LEU A 230 20.86 14.18 14.43
N VAL A 231 20.08 14.87 15.25
CA VAL A 231 20.62 15.83 16.21
C VAL A 231 20.23 15.48 17.65
N ASN A 232 21.10 15.81 18.59
CA ASN A 232 20.77 15.78 20.00
C ASN A 232 19.78 16.91 20.29
N LYS A 233 18.65 16.59 20.94
CA LYS A 233 17.58 17.55 21.19
C LYS A 233 18.03 18.75 22.03
N ASP A 234 18.84 18.50 23.07
CA ASP A 234 19.19 19.54 24.05
C ASP A 234 20.29 20.47 23.53
N THR A 235 21.31 19.88 22.91
CA THR A 235 22.52 20.61 22.48
C THR A 235 22.46 21.06 21.03
N HIS A 236 21.55 20.51 20.23
CA HIS A 236 21.46 20.68 18.78
C HIS A 236 22.72 20.21 18.03
N GLU A 237 23.61 19.47 18.70
CA GLU A 237 24.79 18.87 18.07
C GLU A 237 24.36 17.79 17.08
N THR A 238 25.02 17.77 15.91
CA THR A 238 24.84 16.72 14.93
C THR A 238 25.49 15.44 15.42
N ILE A 239 24.68 14.39 15.57
CA ILE A 239 25.10 13.06 16.03
C ILE A 239 25.37 12.14 14.85
N SER A 240 24.59 12.26 13.77
CA SER A 240 24.82 11.56 12.52
C SER A 240 24.34 12.39 11.34
N GLU A 241 25.15 12.44 10.29
CA GLU A 241 24.76 12.93 8.98
C GLU A 241 23.71 11.99 8.34
N PRO A 242 22.95 12.48 7.33
CA PRO A 242 22.04 11.68 6.52
C PRO A 242 22.71 10.40 5.98
N GLN A 243 22.01 9.27 6.08
CA GLN A 243 22.47 7.98 5.56
C GLN A 243 21.45 7.40 4.60
N THR A 244 21.93 6.77 3.53
CA THR A 244 21.08 6.06 2.57
C THR A 244 21.21 4.55 2.74
N PHE A 245 20.08 3.88 2.90
CA PHE A 245 19.97 2.44 3.02
C PHE A 245 19.25 1.83 1.84
N ASN A 246 19.63 0.62 1.45
CA ASN A 246 19.07 -0.10 0.29
C ASN A 246 18.41 -1.41 0.72
N MET A 247 17.26 -1.71 0.12
CA MET A 247 16.42 -2.87 0.41
C MET A 247 15.98 -3.54 -0.90
N ALA A 248 16.58 -4.69 -1.20
CA ALA A 248 16.09 -5.55 -2.27
C ALA A 248 14.80 -6.27 -1.83
N LEU A 249 13.72 -6.08 -2.58
CA LEU A 249 12.43 -6.72 -2.34
C LEU A 249 12.21 -7.95 -3.21
N SER A 250 13.03 -8.13 -4.24
CA SER A 250 13.08 -9.33 -5.08
C SER A 250 14.03 -10.37 -4.47
N LYS A 251 13.68 -11.64 -4.66
CA LYS A 251 14.65 -12.73 -4.84
C LYS A 251 14.32 -13.36 -6.19
#